data_AF-A0A371IFX6-F1
#
_entry.id   AF-A0A371IFX6-F1
#
_cell.length_a   1.000
_cell.length_b   1.000
_cell.length_c   1.000
_cell.angle_alpha   90.00
_cell.angle_beta   90.00
_cell.angle_gamma   90.00
#
_symmetry.space_group_name_H-M   'P 1'
#
loop_
_entity.id
_entity.type
_entity.pdbx_description
1 polymer ?
#
loop_
_entity_poly.entity_id
_entity_poly.type
_entity_poly.pdbx_seq_one_letter_code
_entity_poly.pdbx_strand_id
1 'polypeptide(L)'
;MDALGLLMYGILLFPQLEDYVDLVAMGVFLAKKNKGENPAMAVLADTYYSLHQCDERRRGILRCCTPLLYLWLTSHLFQCKHRTTCPIEDFKWSWILPMTKEEWVRKLEEASEKSIRWYPPWNEREQIIIKCEGYPNVPLLGTEGAINYNPELTVQQAGYPIITLPTEEALTPFVLPGPEALKGVHYQKIRRAWSSPTKNGVIEKLRSCGASPEYRQWVEERVRTPRDSSPQQYEVPETLEVKRLKVSLDKTKAERAHWKRKLEEALDEIYHEKHVNDEITKKARVERETRLRIGSCLKAADKEMCTRRAKRDQVTIQKERLKEALLDSQRREDEQRE
;
A
#
# COMPACT_ATOMS: atom_id res chain seq x y z
N MET A 1 -5.28 -5.31 11.20
CA MET A 1 -4.31 -4.26 10.84
C MET A 1 -3.60 -4.78 9.61
N ASP A 2 -3.75 -4.15 8.43
CA ASP A 2 -3.28 -4.80 7.20
C ASP A 2 -1.79 -4.55 7.06
N ALA A 3 -0.99 -5.61 7.24
CA ALA A 3 0.47 -5.56 7.18
C ALA A 3 0.97 -4.90 5.89
N LEU A 4 0.25 -5.09 4.78
CA LEU A 4 0.51 -4.47 3.49
C LEU A 4 0.41 -2.93 3.54
N GLY A 5 -0.59 -2.38 4.25
CA GLY A 5 -0.75 -0.93 4.38
C GLY A 5 0.36 -0.30 5.20
N LEU A 6 0.81 -0.97 6.26
CA LEU A 6 1.96 -0.53 7.06
C LEU A 6 3.29 -0.63 6.29
N LEU A 7 3.48 -1.71 5.54
CA LEU A 7 4.64 -1.87 4.65
C LEU A 7 4.69 -0.78 3.59
N MET A 8 3.56 -0.49 2.93
CA MET A 8 3.49 0.62 1.98
C MET A 8 3.81 1.97 2.64
N TYR A 9 3.30 2.25 3.84
CA TYR A 9 3.61 3.51 4.53
C TYR A 9 5.07 3.59 5.01
N GLY A 10 5.61 2.54 5.62
CA GLY A 10 6.98 2.53 6.13
C GLY A 10 8.04 2.51 5.03
N ILE A 11 7.83 1.71 3.98
CA ILE A 11 8.80 1.56 2.89
C ILE A 11 8.65 2.69 1.86
N LEU A 12 7.42 3.05 1.47
CA LEU A 12 7.23 4.03 0.40
C LEU A 12 7.19 5.47 0.91
N LEU A 13 6.63 5.75 2.09
CA LEU A 13 6.45 7.14 2.54
C LEU A 13 7.59 7.64 3.45
N PHE A 14 8.17 6.77 4.28
CA PHE A 14 9.14 7.14 5.31
C PHE A 14 10.32 6.16 5.44
N PRO A 15 11.08 5.89 4.36
CA PRO A 15 12.18 4.93 4.41
C PRO A 15 13.35 5.49 5.25
N GLN A 16 13.37 5.19 6.54
CA GLN A 16 14.57 5.40 7.37
C GLN A 16 15.62 4.31 7.12
N LEU A 17 15.17 3.06 6.93
CA LEU A 17 15.97 1.88 6.65
C LEU A 17 15.21 0.97 5.66
N GLU A 18 15.93 0.37 4.72
CA GLU A 18 15.37 -0.59 3.76
C GLU A 18 14.72 -1.77 4.51
N ASP A 19 13.50 -2.14 4.12
CA ASP A 19 12.68 -3.18 4.73
C ASP A 19 12.34 -2.97 6.23
N TYR A 20 12.36 -1.73 6.72
CA TYR A 20 11.97 -1.39 8.08
C TYR A 20 10.80 -0.38 8.11
N VAL A 21 9.82 -0.64 8.96
CA VAL A 21 8.72 0.29 9.22
C VAL A 21 8.99 0.95 10.57
N ASP A 22 9.32 2.24 10.56
CA ASP A 22 9.53 3.01 11.80
C ASP A 22 8.23 3.18 12.60
N LEU A 23 8.33 3.20 13.94
CA LEU A 23 7.21 3.42 14.85
C LEU A 23 6.50 4.75 14.57
N VAL A 24 7.24 5.78 14.16
CA VAL A 24 6.65 7.07 13.80
C VAL A 24 5.83 6.94 12.51
N ALA A 25 6.31 6.19 11.52
CA ALA A 25 5.58 5.87 10.30
C ALA A 25 4.31 5.02 10.58
N MET A 26 4.39 4.07 11.53
CA MET A 26 3.21 3.35 12.02
C MET A 26 2.19 4.30 12.64
N GLY A 27 2.66 5.30 13.42
CA GLY A 27 1.82 6.35 13.99
C GLY A 27 1.05 7.14 12.94
N VAL A 28 1.73 7.58 11.87
CA VAL A 28 1.10 8.30 10.73
C VAL A 28 0.06 7.42 10.03
N PHE A 29 0.37 6.14 9.78
CA PHE A 29 -0.59 5.21 9.18
C PHE A 29 -1.82 5.01 10.06
N LEU A 30 -1.64 4.82 11.36
CA LEU A 30 -2.75 4.65 12.31
C LEU A 30 -3.60 5.91 12.40
N ALA A 31 -3.00 7.11 12.33
CA ALA A 31 -3.73 8.36 12.27
C ALA A 31 -4.59 8.44 11.00
N LYS A 32 -4.04 8.09 9.83
CA LYS A 32 -4.82 8.01 8.59
C LYS A 32 -5.94 6.97 8.67
N LYS A 33 -5.64 5.77 9.15
CA LYS A 33 -6.57 4.64 9.18
C LYS A 33 -7.71 4.83 10.18
N ASN A 34 -7.38 5.22 11.40
CA ASN A 34 -8.33 5.26 12.51
C ASN A 34 -9.04 6.62 12.64
N LYS A 35 -8.39 7.71 12.22
CA LYS A 35 -8.89 9.08 12.39
C LYS A 35 -9.11 9.83 11.07
N GLY A 36 -8.74 9.23 9.93
CA GLY A 36 -8.85 9.87 8.63
C GLY A 36 -7.85 11.01 8.39
N GLU A 37 -6.86 11.20 9.29
CA GLU A 37 -5.89 12.31 9.21
C GLU A 37 -5.10 12.28 7.90
N ASN A 38 -4.75 13.45 7.36
CA ASN A 38 -4.07 13.55 6.07
C ASN A 38 -2.55 13.37 6.21
N PRO A 39 -1.92 12.32 5.62
CA PRO A 39 -0.48 12.10 5.72
C PRO A 39 0.34 13.07 4.85
N ALA A 40 -0.30 13.86 3.98
CA ALA A 40 0.39 14.77 3.06
C ALA A 40 1.34 15.72 3.78
N MET A 41 0.98 16.21 4.98
CA MET A 41 1.87 17.06 5.77
C MET A 41 3.17 16.34 6.11
N ALA A 42 3.08 15.11 6.62
CA ALA A 42 4.25 14.34 7.02
C ALA A 42 5.13 13.97 5.83
N VAL A 43 4.50 13.53 4.74
CA VAL A 43 5.22 13.20 3.49
C VAL A 43 5.95 14.42 2.93
N LEU A 44 5.29 15.57 2.87
CA LEU A 44 5.92 16.81 2.40
C LEU A 44 7.03 17.22 3.36
N ALA A 45 6.78 17.24 4.67
CA ALA A 45 7.76 17.61 5.68
C ALA A 45 9.05 16.79 5.54
N ASP A 46 8.95 15.46 5.48
CA ASP A 46 10.13 14.60 5.38
C ASP A 46 10.82 14.73 4.03
N THR A 47 10.08 15.01 2.96
CA THR A 47 10.68 15.36 1.65
C THR A 47 11.50 16.64 1.72
N TYR A 48 10.92 17.73 2.23
CA TYR A 48 11.62 19.01 2.38
C TYR A 48 12.78 18.90 3.37
N TYR A 49 12.58 18.22 4.49
CA TYR A 49 13.58 18.04 5.54
C TYR A 49 14.78 17.24 5.02
N SER A 50 14.53 16.18 4.25
CA SER A 50 15.61 15.40 3.64
C SER A 50 16.35 16.18 2.55
N LEU A 51 15.64 16.93 1.69
CA LEU A 51 16.27 17.81 0.70
C LEU A 51 17.15 18.88 1.37
N HIS A 52 16.64 19.49 2.44
CA HIS A 52 17.40 20.47 3.22
C HIS A 52 18.66 19.85 3.83
N GLN A 53 18.57 18.65 4.43
CA GLN A 53 19.76 17.94 4.92
C GLN A 53 20.76 17.60 3.81
N CYS A 54 20.28 17.19 2.63
CA CYS A 54 21.14 16.93 1.47
C CYS A 54 21.87 18.19 1.00
N ASP A 55 21.20 19.34 1.03
CA ASP A 55 21.76 20.65 0.70
C ASP A 55 22.84 21.07 1.70
N GLU A 56 22.52 21.04 3.01
CA GLU A 56 23.45 21.43 4.08
C GLU A 56 24.68 20.52 4.15
N ARG A 57 24.47 19.20 4.09
CA ARG A 57 25.55 18.20 4.22
C ARG A 57 26.27 17.93 2.90
N ARG A 58 25.82 18.52 1.78
CA ARG A 58 26.31 18.35 0.39
C ARG A 58 26.37 16.90 -0.15
N ARG A 59 26.03 15.88 0.67
CA ARG A 59 26.15 14.43 0.38
C ARG A 59 25.16 13.58 1.20
N GLY A 60 23.92 14.02 1.32
CA GLY A 60 22.86 13.25 1.99
C GLY A 60 22.27 12.16 1.09
N ILE A 61 21.79 11.07 1.72
CA ILE A 61 20.86 10.14 1.07
C ILE A 61 19.47 10.72 1.25
N LEU A 62 18.70 10.78 0.16
CA LEU A 62 17.31 11.24 0.20
C LEU A 62 16.44 10.21 0.94
N ARG A 63 15.83 10.64 2.04
CA ARG A 63 14.95 9.87 2.94
C ARG A 63 13.55 10.45 2.89
N CYS A 64 12.86 10.20 1.77
CA CYS A 64 11.51 10.67 1.59
C CYS A 64 10.71 9.67 0.75
N CYS A 65 9.48 10.04 0.41
CA CYS A 65 8.69 9.25 -0.54
C CYS A 65 9.23 9.41 -1.96
N THR A 66 10.25 8.62 -2.32
CA THR A 66 10.86 8.61 -3.65
C THR A 66 9.83 8.39 -4.77
N PRO A 67 8.84 7.49 -4.65
CA PRO A 67 7.80 7.34 -5.67
C PRO A 67 6.98 8.61 -5.90
N LEU A 68 6.59 9.34 -4.85
CA LEU A 68 5.83 10.58 -5.00
C LEU A 68 6.69 11.71 -5.57
N LEU A 69 7.95 11.80 -5.16
CA LEU A 69 8.88 12.77 -5.74
C LEU A 69 9.13 12.47 -7.22
N TYR A 70 9.28 11.21 -7.58
CA TYR A 70 9.43 10.77 -8.97
C TYR A 70 8.19 11.07 -9.80
N LEU A 71 6.98 10.78 -9.28
CA LEU A 71 5.72 11.14 -9.92
C LEU A 71 5.58 12.65 -10.11
N TRP A 72 5.95 13.43 -9.10
CA TRP A 72 5.96 14.88 -9.18
C TRP A 72 6.91 15.36 -10.30
N LEU A 73 8.18 14.93 -10.25
CA LEU A 73 9.21 15.32 -11.21
C LEU A 73 8.81 14.97 -12.65
N THR A 74 8.31 13.75 -12.85
CA THR A 74 7.91 13.28 -14.18
C THR A 74 6.70 14.03 -14.73
N SER A 75 5.72 14.36 -13.88
CA SER A 75 4.54 15.14 -14.28
C SER A 75 4.85 16.57 -14.75
N HIS A 76 5.97 17.13 -14.27
CA HIS A 76 6.42 18.49 -14.60
C HIS A 76 7.40 18.52 -15.78
N LEU A 77 8.23 17.48 -15.94
CA LEU A 77 9.27 17.43 -16.99
C LEU A 77 8.83 16.73 -18.28
N PHE A 78 7.81 15.87 -18.23
CA PHE A 78 7.36 15.10 -19.38
C PHE A 78 5.94 15.46 -19.79
N GLN A 79 5.71 15.53 -21.09
CA GLN A 79 4.39 15.81 -21.64
C GLN A 79 3.62 14.49 -21.76
N CYS A 80 2.65 14.26 -20.88
CA CYS A 80 1.59 13.30 -21.16
C CYS A 80 0.60 13.94 -22.16
N LYS A 81 0.30 13.21 -23.25
CA LYS A 81 -0.70 13.62 -24.27
C LYS A 81 -2.14 13.42 -23.80
N HIS A 82 -2.34 12.61 -22.79
CA HIS A 82 -3.66 12.34 -22.22
C HIS A 82 -3.94 13.35 -21.10
N ARG A 83 -5.15 13.93 -21.11
CA ARG A 83 -5.66 14.71 -19.98
C ARG A 83 -6.25 13.72 -18.99
N THR A 84 -5.48 13.29 -18.00
CA THR A 84 -6.03 12.51 -16.89
C THR A 84 -6.32 13.42 -15.71
N THR A 85 -7.16 12.92 -14.78
CA THR A 85 -7.58 13.67 -13.59
C THR A 85 -6.62 13.50 -12.42
N CYS A 86 -5.62 12.62 -12.52
CA CYS A 86 -4.64 12.42 -11.46
C CYS A 86 -3.24 12.03 -11.98
N PRO A 87 -2.17 12.44 -11.27
CA PRO A 87 -0.79 12.19 -11.70
C PRO A 87 -0.42 10.70 -11.78
N ILE A 88 -1.11 9.82 -11.04
CA ILE A 88 -0.87 8.37 -11.07
C ILE A 88 -1.36 7.76 -12.38
N GLU A 89 -2.49 8.24 -12.90
CA GLU A 89 -3.01 7.82 -14.21
C GLU A 89 -2.10 8.36 -15.31
N ASP A 90 -1.74 9.65 -15.24
CA ASP A 90 -0.76 10.23 -16.16
C ASP A 90 0.53 9.42 -16.19
N PHE A 91 1.03 8.96 -15.03
CA PHE A 91 2.23 8.14 -14.95
C PHE A 91 2.09 6.79 -15.65
N LYS A 92 0.96 6.08 -15.42
CA LYS A 92 0.69 4.79 -16.10
C LYS A 92 0.68 4.92 -17.62
N TRP A 93 0.22 6.06 -18.13
CA TRP A 93 0.12 6.34 -19.57
C TRP A 93 1.32 7.09 -20.13
N SER A 94 2.12 7.71 -19.29
CA SER A 94 3.40 8.31 -19.66
C SER A 94 4.36 7.15 -19.87
N TRP A 95 4.58 6.79 -21.13
CA TRP A 95 5.60 5.82 -21.55
C TRP A 95 7.01 6.40 -21.32
N ILE A 96 7.33 6.75 -20.07
CA ILE A 96 8.64 7.22 -19.67
C ILE A 96 9.53 5.99 -19.66
N LEU A 97 10.38 5.90 -20.69
CA LEU A 97 11.41 4.87 -20.75
C LEU A 97 12.27 4.94 -19.49
N PRO A 98 12.63 3.78 -18.90
CA PRO A 98 13.63 3.75 -17.84
C PRO A 98 14.89 4.48 -18.32
N MET A 99 15.31 5.49 -17.58
CA MET A 99 16.46 6.33 -17.90
C MET A 99 17.65 5.99 -17.02
N THR A 100 18.86 6.06 -17.58
CA THR A 100 20.10 5.98 -16.78
C THR A 100 20.30 7.24 -15.95
N LYS A 101 21.24 7.19 -15.01
CA LYS A 101 21.62 8.35 -14.20
C LYS A 101 22.05 9.52 -15.07
N GLU A 102 22.85 9.26 -16.10
CA GLU A 102 23.41 10.27 -17.01
C GLU A 102 22.31 10.91 -17.85
N GLU A 103 21.32 10.12 -18.28
CA GLU A 103 20.16 10.64 -19.00
C GLU A 103 19.30 11.55 -18.11
N TRP A 104 19.13 11.18 -16.82
CA TRP A 104 18.44 12.03 -15.85
C TRP A 104 19.17 13.34 -15.60
N VAL A 105 20.49 13.30 -15.42
CA VAL A 105 21.33 14.50 -15.25
C VAL A 105 21.17 15.41 -16.45
N ARG A 106 21.36 14.90 -17.67
CA ARG A 106 21.18 15.67 -18.91
C ARG A 106 19.78 16.27 -19.00
N LYS A 107 18.74 15.51 -18.66
CA LYS A 107 17.35 15.97 -18.71
C LYS A 107 17.08 17.13 -17.76
N LEU A 108 17.69 17.11 -16.57
CA LEU A 108 17.58 18.18 -15.59
C LEU A 108 18.40 19.42 -15.98
N GLU A 109 19.58 19.23 -16.55
CA GLU A 109 20.44 20.32 -17.04
C GLU A 109 19.81 21.05 -18.24
N GLU A 110 19.14 20.33 -19.13
CA GLU A 110 18.42 20.91 -20.29
C GLU A 110 17.08 21.55 -19.91
N ALA A 111 16.61 21.36 -18.67
CA ALA A 111 15.33 21.89 -18.24
C ALA A 111 15.37 23.42 -18.16
N SER A 112 14.43 24.06 -18.86
CA SER A 112 14.19 25.51 -18.85
C SER A 112 12.77 25.84 -18.41
N GLU A 113 12.52 27.10 -18.04
CA GLU A 113 11.19 27.62 -17.68
C GLU A 113 10.11 27.24 -18.71
N LYS A 114 10.47 27.22 -20.01
CA LYS A 114 9.57 26.87 -21.12
C LYS A 114 9.29 25.38 -21.25
N SER A 115 10.24 24.53 -20.84
CA SER A 115 10.12 23.08 -20.91
C SER A 115 9.33 22.49 -19.73
N ILE A 116 9.32 23.20 -18.59
CA ILE A 116 8.64 22.79 -17.37
C ILE A 116 7.15 23.07 -17.52
N ARG A 117 6.33 22.04 -17.30
CA ARG A 117 4.89 22.18 -17.14
C ARG A 117 4.62 22.65 -15.71
N TRP A 118 4.59 23.96 -15.48
CA TRP A 118 4.37 24.51 -14.13
C TRP A 118 3.04 24.08 -13.51
N TYR A 119 1.95 24.19 -14.27
CA TYR A 119 0.59 23.91 -13.82
C TYR A 119 0.01 22.68 -14.54
N PRO A 120 0.07 21.48 -13.92
CA PRO A 120 -0.59 20.30 -14.46
C PRO A 120 -2.13 20.42 -14.38
N PRO A 121 -2.87 19.86 -15.36
CA PRO A 121 -4.34 19.94 -15.39
C PRO A 121 -5.06 19.35 -14.18
N TRP A 122 -4.43 18.41 -13.47
CA TRP A 122 -4.99 17.81 -12.25
C TRP A 122 -4.82 18.67 -11.00
N ASN A 123 -4.00 19.74 -11.07
CA ASN A 123 -3.71 20.60 -9.92
C ASN A 123 -4.53 21.91 -9.93
N GLU A 124 -5.77 21.87 -10.42
CA GLU A 124 -6.64 23.04 -10.39
C GLU A 124 -7.03 23.36 -8.95
N ARG A 125 -6.57 24.51 -8.45
CA ARG A 125 -6.89 24.98 -7.10
C ARG A 125 -7.36 26.42 -7.14
N GLU A 126 -8.47 26.68 -6.46
CA GLU A 126 -9.01 28.04 -6.28
C GLU A 126 -8.21 28.84 -5.25
N GLN A 127 -7.63 28.16 -4.27
CA GLN A 127 -6.92 28.76 -3.15
C GLN A 127 -5.63 28.00 -2.82
N ILE A 128 -4.61 28.75 -2.42
CA ILE A 128 -3.33 28.23 -1.94
C ILE A 128 -3.15 28.69 -0.49
N ILE A 129 -2.77 27.78 0.40
CA ILE A 129 -2.32 28.18 1.74
C ILE A 129 -0.96 28.83 1.58
N ILE A 130 -0.82 30.09 2.00
CA ILE A 130 0.44 30.85 1.88
C ILE A 130 1.23 30.87 3.19
N LYS A 131 0.53 30.94 4.34
CA LYS A 131 1.15 30.94 5.67
C LYS A 131 0.16 30.44 6.72
N CYS A 132 0.67 30.12 7.91
CA CYS A 132 -0.13 29.79 9.08
C CYS A 132 0.10 30.81 10.19
N GLU A 133 -0.87 30.96 11.08
CA GLU A 133 -0.77 31.91 12.20
C GLU A 133 0.51 31.70 13.02
N GLY A 134 1.27 32.76 13.26
CA GLY A 134 2.51 32.72 14.03
C GLY A 134 3.73 32.16 13.28
N TYR A 135 3.63 31.93 11.96
CA TYR A 135 4.73 31.52 11.10
C TYR A 135 4.75 32.36 9.81
N PRO A 136 5.95 32.71 9.28
CA PRO A 136 6.05 33.45 8.01
C PRO A 136 5.62 32.61 6.80
N ASN A 137 5.60 31.27 6.96
CA ASN A 137 5.31 30.28 5.93
C ASN A 137 4.40 29.17 6.49
N VAL A 138 4.20 28.10 5.72
CA VAL A 138 3.45 26.91 6.17
C VAL A 138 4.40 25.97 6.95
N PRO A 139 4.25 25.82 8.28
CA PRO A 139 5.08 24.88 9.04
C PRO A 139 4.60 23.45 8.79
N LEU A 140 5.45 22.58 8.30
CA LEU A 140 5.16 21.16 8.12
C LEU A 140 5.76 20.35 9.26
N LEU A 141 5.03 19.32 9.71
CA LEU A 141 5.49 18.37 10.70
C LEU A 141 5.62 16.99 10.08
N GLY A 142 6.84 16.46 10.09
CA GLY A 142 7.23 15.16 9.55
C GLY A 142 7.60 14.16 10.63
N THR A 143 8.05 13.00 10.20
CA THR A 143 8.55 11.94 11.08
C THR A 143 10.00 12.20 11.51
N GLU A 144 10.81 12.86 10.67
CA GLU A 144 12.20 13.17 10.97
C GLU A 144 12.40 14.57 11.58
N GLY A 145 11.41 15.46 11.46
CA GLY A 145 11.52 16.85 11.93
C GLY A 145 10.35 17.72 11.52
N ALA A 146 10.48 19.03 11.76
CA ALA A 146 9.58 20.04 11.22
C ALA A 146 10.36 20.99 10.30
N ILE A 147 9.72 21.42 9.22
CA ILE A 147 10.31 22.34 8.24
C ILE A 147 9.26 23.27 7.63
N ASN A 148 9.64 24.49 7.21
CA ASN A 148 8.74 25.35 6.45
C ASN A 148 8.62 24.94 4.97
N TYR A 149 7.39 24.87 4.48
CA TYR A 149 7.09 24.96 3.06
C TYR A 149 6.77 26.40 2.71
N ASN A 150 7.45 26.95 1.70
CA ASN A 150 7.21 28.30 1.17
C ASN A 150 6.40 28.20 -0.14
N PRO A 151 5.06 28.41 -0.07
CA PRO A 151 4.18 28.34 -1.24
C PRO A 151 4.32 29.55 -2.16
N GLU A 152 4.88 30.66 -1.69
CA GLU A 152 5.08 31.88 -2.50
C GLU A 152 6.08 31.62 -3.63
N LEU A 153 7.07 30.76 -3.41
CA LEU A 153 8.05 30.32 -4.42
C LEU A 153 7.47 29.37 -5.46
N THR A 154 6.29 28.80 -5.21
CA THR A 154 5.70 27.73 -6.04
C THR A 154 4.31 28.09 -6.57
N VAL A 155 3.89 29.37 -6.50
CA VAL A 155 2.57 29.81 -6.98
C VAL A 155 2.34 29.56 -8.48
N GLN A 156 3.41 29.47 -9.28
CA GLN A 156 3.34 29.05 -10.69
C GLN A 156 2.74 27.63 -10.83
N GLN A 157 2.94 26.77 -9.83
CA GLN A 157 2.38 25.41 -9.83
C GLN A 157 0.88 25.35 -9.60
N ALA A 158 0.32 26.45 -9.10
CA ALA A 158 -1.12 26.67 -8.98
C ALA A 158 -1.64 27.61 -10.09
N GLY A 159 -0.83 27.93 -11.10
CA GLY A 159 -1.23 28.75 -12.24
C GLY A 159 -1.33 30.24 -11.92
N TYR A 160 -0.56 30.74 -10.95
CA TYR A 160 -0.42 32.18 -10.69
C TYR A 160 1.01 32.65 -11.01
N PRO A 161 1.17 33.83 -11.63
CA PRO A 161 2.48 34.36 -11.94
C PRO A 161 3.20 34.84 -10.68
N ILE A 162 4.53 34.74 -10.66
CA ILE A 162 5.37 35.36 -9.62
C ILE A 162 5.69 36.77 -10.08
N ILE A 163 5.11 37.76 -9.40
CA ILE A 163 5.24 39.18 -9.78
C ILE A 163 6.25 39.88 -8.88
N THR A 164 6.28 39.54 -7.60
CA THR A 164 7.10 40.19 -6.59
C THR A 164 8.18 39.25 -6.06
N LEU A 165 9.29 39.83 -5.63
CA LEU A 165 10.33 39.09 -4.93
C LEU A 165 9.81 38.57 -3.58
N PRO A 166 10.20 37.37 -3.16
CA PRO A 166 9.92 36.86 -1.82
C PRO A 166 10.57 37.76 -0.77
N THR A 167 9.88 37.98 0.34
CA THR A 167 10.45 38.72 1.49
C THR A 167 11.55 37.92 2.18
N GLU A 168 12.51 38.57 2.84
CA GLU A 168 13.55 37.86 3.61
C GLU A 168 12.96 36.98 4.73
N GLU A 169 11.87 37.43 5.36
CA GLU A 169 11.14 36.65 6.35
C GLU A 169 10.58 35.35 5.75
N ALA A 170 10.05 35.39 4.52
CA ALA A 170 9.56 34.21 3.81
C ALA A 170 10.70 33.26 3.40
N LEU A 171 11.92 33.77 3.26
CA LEU A 171 13.10 32.98 2.88
C LEU A 171 13.83 32.40 4.09
N THR A 172 13.53 32.87 5.30
CA THR A 172 14.17 32.38 6.52
C THR A 172 13.77 30.92 6.77
N PRO A 173 14.73 29.98 6.79
CA PRO A 173 14.43 28.57 7.00
C PRO A 173 13.99 28.36 8.45
N PHE A 174 12.88 27.63 8.61
CA PHE A 174 12.45 27.09 9.89
C PHE A 174 12.67 25.59 9.82
N VAL A 175 13.59 25.07 10.63
CA VAL A 175 13.95 23.65 10.65
C VAL A 175 14.14 23.23 12.10
N LEU A 176 13.45 22.17 12.51
CA LEU A 176 13.57 21.57 13.84
C LEU A 176 13.79 20.06 13.73
N PRO A 177 14.80 19.50 14.42
CA PRO A 177 14.97 18.05 14.54
C PRO A 177 13.76 17.34 15.16
N GLY A 178 13.50 16.10 14.75
CA GLY A 178 12.39 15.26 15.21
C GLY A 178 12.17 15.24 16.74
N PRO A 179 13.21 15.04 17.58
CA PRO A 179 13.04 15.02 19.03
C PRO A 179 12.44 16.31 19.61
N GLU A 180 12.74 17.45 18.99
CA GLU A 180 12.28 18.79 19.39
C GLU A 180 10.93 19.13 18.73
N ALA A 181 10.75 18.76 17.47
CA ALA A 181 9.54 19.02 16.70
C ALA A 181 8.34 18.19 17.18
N LEU A 182 8.56 16.93 17.55
CA LEU A 182 7.51 15.96 17.90
C LEU A 182 7.09 16.03 19.37
N LYS A 183 7.70 16.89 20.20
CA LYS A 183 7.42 17.00 21.64
C LYS A 183 7.25 18.45 22.10
N GLY A 184 6.56 18.60 23.24
CA GLY A 184 6.48 19.87 23.96
C GLY A 184 5.77 20.99 23.21
N VAL A 185 6.32 22.20 23.31
CA VAL A 185 5.69 23.46 22.87
C VAL A 185 5.64 23.57 21.34
N HIS A 186 6.65 23.07 20.62
CA HIS A 186 6.72 23.17 19.15
C HIS A 186 5.61 22.38 18.46
N TYR A 187 5.39 21.13 18.88
CA TYR A 187 4.30 20.30 18.38
C TYR A 187 2.94 21.00 18.54
N GLN A 188 2.67 21.55 19.73
CA GLN A 188 1.41 22.24 20.01
C GLN A 188 1.27 23.53 19.20
N LYS A 189 2.36 24.30 19.03
CA LYS A 189 2.35 25.55 18.28
C LYS A 189 2.08 25.32 16.79
N ILE A 190 2.74 24.33 16.17
CA ILE A 190 2.50 23.95 14.78
C ILE A 190 1.05 23.50 14.60
N ARG A 191 0.56 22.60 15.48
CA ARG A 191 -0.83 22.13 15.41
C ARG A 191 -1.86 23.25 15.56
N ARG A 192 -1.62 24.24 16.43
CA ARG A 192 -2.47 25.43 16.56
C ARG A 192 -2.42 26.30 15.31
N ALA A 193 -1.24 26.54 14.73
CA ALA A 193 -1.09 27.32 13.51
C ALA A 193 -1.91 26.75 12.34
N TRP A 194 -2.01 25.43 12.24
CA TRP A 194 -2.85 24.74 11.26
C TRP A 194 -4.36 24.87 11.48
N SER A 195 -4.79 25.39 12.64
CA SER A 195 -6.21 25.64 12.91
C SER A 195 -6.71 26.91 12.20
N SER A 196 -5.80 27.80 11.78
CA SER A 196 -6.12 29.05 11.08
C SER A 196 -5.13 29.34 9.94
N PRO A 197 -5.15 28.55 8.83
CA PRO A 197 -4.30 28.79 7.68
C PRO A 197 -4.76 30.03 6.91
N THR A 198 -3.83 30.92 6.57
CA THR A 198 -4.08 32.02 5.64
C THR A 198 -4.04 31.49 4.22
N LYS A 199 -5.15 31.64 3.51
CA LYS A 199 -5.28 31.24 2.11
C LYS A 199 -5.32 32.46 1.22
N ASN A 200 -4.70 32.36 0.05
CA ASN A 200 -4.81 33.34 -1.01
C ASN A 200 -5.57 32.70 -2.18
N GLY A 201 -6.53 33.42 -2.77
CA GLY A 201 -7.33 32.91 -3.89
C GLY A 201 -8.16 33.99 -4.59
N VAL A 202 -8.13 33.91 -5.93
CA VAL A 202 -8.84 34.68 -6.97
C VAL A 202 -8.85 36.21 -6.82
N ILE A 203 -7.95 36.87 -7.56
CA ILE A 203 -8.33 38.04 -8.36
C ILE A 203 -8.55 37.50 -9.78
N GLU A 204 -9.67 37.85 -10.41
CA GLU A 204 -10.18 37.45 -11.73
C GLU A 204 -9.17 37.59 -12.90
N LYS A 205 -8.09 36.81 -12.92
CA LYS A 205 -7.09 36.84 -13.99
C LYS A 205 -6.92 35.46 -14.61
N LEU A 206 -6.68 35.47 -15.92
CA LEU A 206 -6.19 34.32 -16.68
C LEU A 206 -5.05 33.66 -15.89
N ARG A 207 -5.14 32.33 -15.69
CA ARG A 207 -4.05 31.53 -15.12
C ARG A 207 -2.79 31.78 -15.94
N SER A 208 -1.68 32.04 -15.27
CA SER A 208 -0.38 32.30 -15.89
C SER A 208 0.71 31.67 -15.03
N CYS A 209 1.74 31.14 -15.69
CA CYS A 209 2.94 30.61 -15.03
C CYS A 209 4.16 31.52 -15.24
N GLY A 210 3.96 32.77 -15.69
CA GLY A 210 5.07 33.71 -15.90
C GLY A 210 5.73 34.16 -14.60
N ALA A 211 6.99 34.56 -14.70
CA ALA A 211 7.72 35.27 -13.64
C ALA A 211 8.13 36.66 -14.11
N SER A 212 8.22 37.61 -13.17
CA SER A 212 8.78 38.94 -13.43
C SER A 212 10.27 38.86 -13.79
N PRO A 213 10.80 39.79 -14.60
CA PRO A 213 12.23 39.85 -14.91
C PRO A 213 13.11 39.91 -13.66
N GLU A 214 12.68 40.65 -12.64
CA GLU A 214 13.39 40.81 -11.37
C GLU A 214 13.47 39.48 -10.63
N TYR A 215 12.39 38.70 -10.61
CA TYR A 215 12.40 37.36 -10.03
C TYR A 215 13.31 36.40 -10.80
N ARG A 216 13.29 36.44 -12.14
CA ARG A 216 14.18 35.59 -12.96
C ARG A 216 15.65 35.87 -12.66
N GLN A 217 16.02 37.14 -12.63
CA GLN A 217 17.38 37.55 -12.27
C GLN A 217 17.76 37.07 -10.87
N TRP A 218 16.87 37.24 -9.89
CA TRP A 218 17.08 36.78 -8.53
C TRP A 218 17.29 35.26 -8.41
N VAL A 219 16.58 34.46 -9.22
CA VAL A 219 16.82 33.01 -9.30
C VAL A 219 18.18 32.70 -9.91
N GLU A 220 18.54 33.35 -11.02
CA GLU A 220 19.82 33.14 -11.72
C GLU A 220 21.03 33.43 -10.84
N GLU A 221 20.99 34.51 -10.04
CA GLU A 221 22.05 34.89 -9.11
C GLU A 221 22.30 33.81 -8.03
N ARG A 222 21.24 33.12 -7.60
CA ARG A 222 21.32 32.01 -6.62
C ARG A 222 21.81 30.70 -7.20
N VAL A 223 21.59 30.47 -8.50
CA VAL A 223 22.08 29.27 -9.20
C VAL A 223 23.55 29.44 -9.60
N ARG A 224 23.97 30.66 -10.00
CA ARG A 224 25.37 30.94 -10.42
C ARG A 224 26.39 30.95 -9.29
N THR A 225 25.97 30.98 -8.03
CA THR A 225 26.92 31.02 -6.90
C THR A 225 27.69 29.69 -6.87
N PRO A 226 29.03 29.69 -7.14
CA PRO A 226 29.80 28.46 -7.17
C PRO A 226 29.78 27.84 -5.77
N ARG A 227 29.12 26.69 -5.64
CA ARG A 227 29.23 25.88 -4.44
C ARG A 227 30.36 24.90 -4.70
N ASP A 228 31.51 25.10 -4.07
CA ASP A 228 32.67 24.23 -4.21
C ASP A 228 32.28 22.75 -4.07
N SER A 229 32.32 22.02 -5.18
CA SER A 229 32.06 20.60 -5.21
C SER A 229 33.10 19.90 -6.08
N SER A 230 34.16 19.43 -5.42
CA SER A 230 34.91 18.28 -5.91
C SER A 230 34.17 17.01 -5.46
N PRO A 231 33.90 16.04 -6.35
CA PRO A 231 33.38 14.75 -5.96
C PRO A 231 34.49 13.91 -5.33
N GLN A 232 34.94 14.25 -4.12
CA GLN A 232 35.73 13.33 -3.31
C GLN A 232 34.87 12.14 -2.88
N GLN A 233 35.11 10.96 -3.44
CA GLN A 233 34.56 9.71 -2.93
C GLN A 233 34.97 9.59 -1.46
N TYR A 234 33.99 9.51 -0.55
CA TYR A 234 34.31 9.27 0.86
C TYR A 234 34.57 7.77 1.01
N GLU A 235 35.71 7.42 1.61
CA GLU A 235 35.83 6.21 2.42
C GLU A 235 35.69 6.68 3.88
N VAL A 236 34.66 6.22 4.60
CA VAL A 236 34.53 6.54 6.03
C VAL A 236 35.67 5.81 6.73
N PRO A 237 36.49 6.49 7.55
CA PRO A 237 37.43 5.81 8.43
C PRO A 237 36.65 4.88 9.36
N GLU A 238 36.86 3.57 9.20
CA GLU A 238 36.10 2.55 9.90
C GLU A 238 36.50 2.54 11.40
N THR A 239 35.75 3.27 12.23
CA THR A 239 35.96 3.28 13.68
C THR A 239 35.64 1.91 14.28
N LEU A 240 36.23 1.57 15.43
CA LEU A 240 35.95 0.31 16.15
C LEU A 240 34.45 0.08 16.42
N GLU A 241 33.70 1.16 16.56
CA GLU A 241 32.25 1.15 16.77
C GLU A 241 31.49 0.78 15.50
N VAL A 242 31.91 1.29 14.34
CA VAL A 242 31.36 0.88 13.03
C VAL A 242 31.61 -0.60 12.79
N LYS A 243 32.80 -1.13 13.12
CA LYS A 243 33.09 -2.57 12.99
C LYS A 243 32.19 -3.43 13.87
N ARG A 244 31.95 -3.03 15.13
CA ARG A 244 31.01 -3.74 16.02
C ARG A 244 29.58 -3.72 15.49
N LEU A 245 29.12 -2.56 15.01
CA LEU A 245 27.78 -2.41 14.45
C LEU A 245 27.60 -3.22 13.16
N LYS A 246 28.65 -3.33 12.33
CA LYS A 246 28.65 -4.16 11.11
C LYS A 246 28.46 -5.64 11.43
N VAL A 247 29.18 -6.15 12.43
CA VAL A 247 29.03 -7.54 12.92
C VAL A 247 27.61 -7.78 13.47
N SER A 248 27.06 -6.83 14.22
CA SER A 248 25.68 -6.92 14.72
C SER A 248 24.65 -6.89 13.59
N LEU A 249 24.88 -6.07 12.57
CA LEU A 249 24.04 -6.02 11.38
C LEU A 249 24.09 -7.34 10.61
N ASP A 250 25.26 -7.95 10.44
CA ASP A 250 25.39 -9.23 9.74
C ASP A 250 24.72 -10.37 10.51
N LYS A 251 24.83 -10.36 11.85
CA LYS A 251 24.12 -11.31 12.72
C LYS A 251 22.59 -11.18 12.56
N THR A 252 22.06 -9.96 12.64
CA THR A 252 20.61 -9.73 12.49
C THR A 252 20.11 -10.03 11.08
N LYS A 253 20.92 -9.80 10.03
CA LYS A 253 20.62 -10.23 8.66
C LYS A 253 20.55 -11.76 8.54
N ALA A 254 21.48 -12.49 9.17
CA ALA A 254 21.46 -13.95 9.18
C ALA A 254 20.24 -14.52 9.92
N GLU A 255 19.90 -13.95 11.08
CA GLU A 255 18.68 -14.31 11.82
C GLU A 255 17.42 -14.04 10.99
N ARG A 256 17.35 -12.91 10.29
CA ARG A 256 16.25 -12.59 9.37
C ARG A 256 16.16 -13.60 8.22
N ALA A 257 17.27 -13.95 7.58
CA ALA A 257 17.29 -14.93 6.51
C ALA A 257 16.87 -16.33 6.99
N HIS A 258 17.19 -16.69 8.23
CA HIS A 258 16.70 -17.91 8.87
C HIS A 258 15.18 -17.86 9.09
N TRP A 259 14.64 -16.78 9.64
CA TRP A 259 13.21 -16.65 9.88
C TRP A 259 12.39 -16.54 8.59
N LYS A 260 12.94 -15.90 7.55
CA LYS A 260 12.32 -15.85 6.23
C LYS A 260 12.15 -17.25 5.63
N ARG A 261 13.20 -18.08 5.68
CA ARG A 261 13.12 -19.48 5.24
C ARG A 261 12.09 -20.29 6.03
N LYS A 262 12.07 -20.16 7.36
CA LYS A 262 11.04 -20.81 8.19
C LYS A 262 9.62 -20.38 7.84
N LEU A 263 9.42 -19.11 7.49
CA LEU A 263 8.11 -18.61 7.07
C LEU A 263 7.70 -19.20 5.72
N GLU A 264 8.62 -19.29 4.76
CA GLU A 264 8.38 -19.92 3.46
C GLU A 264 8.06 -21.41 3.62
N GLU A 265 8.83 -22.15 4.44
CA GLU A 265 8.57 -23.56 4.77
C GLU A 265 7.17 -23.75 5.40
N ALA A 266 6.79 -22.93 6.38
CA ALA A 266 5.48 -23.00 7.01
C ALA A 266 4.32 -22.70 6.03
N LEU A 267 4.54 -21.79 5.07
CA LEU A 267 3.54 -21.50 4.04
C LEU A 267 3.35 -22.66 3.07
N ASP A 268 4.45 -23.32 2.67
CA ASP A 268 4.40 -24.52 1.84
C ASP A 268 3.71 -25.69 2.57
N GLU A 269 3.97 -25.87 3.86
CA GLU A 269 3.28 -26.86 4.71
C GLU A 269 1.77 -26.60 4.75
N ILE A 270 1.35 -25.35 4.98
CA ILE A 270 -0.07 -24.97 4.98
C ILE A 270 -0.72 -25.25 3.62
N TYR A 271 -0.02 -24.95 2.52
CA TYR A 271 -0.53 -25.22 1.19
C TYR A 271 -0.69 -26.74 0.93
N HIS A 272 0.28 -27.53 1.38
CA HIS A 272 0.24 -28.99 1.28
C HIS A 272 -0.89 -29.59 2.12
N GLU A 273 -1.04 -29.17 3.38
CA GLU A 273 -2.13 -29.62 4.25
C GLU A 273 -3.50 -29.31 3.66
N LYS A 274 -3.69 -28.10 3.12
CA LYS A 274 -4.93 -27.71 2.46
C LYS A 274 -5.26 -28.62 1.28
N HIS A 275 -4.28 -28.92 0.45
CA HIS A 275 -4.45 -29.83 -0.68
C HIS A 275 -4.84 -31.25 -0.22
N VAL A 276 -4.16 -31.78 0.80
CA VAL A 276 -4.49 -33.09 1.38
C VAL A 276 -5.90 -33.11 1.98
N ASN A 277 -6.29 -32.05 2.68
CA ASN A 277 -7.64 -31.95 3.26
C ASN A 277 -8.74 -31.89 2.19
N ASP A 278 -8.50 -31.21 1.07
CA ASP A 278 -9.43 -31.19 -0.07
C ASP A 278 -9.60 -32.60 -0.68
N GLU A 279 -8.50 -33.35 -0.84
CA GLU A 279 -8.54 -34.74 -1.32
C GLU A 279 -9.28 -35.68 -0.34
N ILE A 280 -9.01 -35.57 0.96
CA ILE A 280 -9.73 -36.32 2.00
C ILE A 280 -11.23 -36.01 1.95
N THR A 281 -11.59 -34.73 1.79
CA THR A 281 -12.99 -34.29 1.72
C THR A 281 -13.70 -34.85 0.49
N LYS A 282 -13.04 -34.87 -0.69
CA LYS A 282 -13.58 -35.49 -1.91
C LYS A 282 -13.81 -36.99 -1.70
N LYS A 283 -12.81 -37.71 -1.16
CA LYS A 283 -12.90 -39.15 -0.91
C LYS A 283 -14.05 -39.49 0.06
N ALA A 284 -14.19 -38.71 1.13
CA ALA A 284 -15.29 -38.87 2.08
C ALA A 284 -16.68 -38.67 1.45
N ARG A 285 -16.81 -37.75 0.46
CA ARG A 285 -18.07 -37.57 -0.28
C ARG A 285 -18.41 -38.80 -1.13
N VAL A 286 -17.43 -39.33 -1.88
CA VAL A 286 -17.62 -40.52 -2.72
C VAL A 286 -17.99 -41.74 -1.88
N GLU A 287 -17.33 -41.93 -0.74
CA GLU A 287 -17.64 -43.04 0.18
C GLU A 287 -19.07 -42.92 0.73
N ARG A 288 -19.50 -41.72 1.16
CA ARG A 288 -20.88 -41.49 1.63
C ARG A 288 -21.90 -41.82 0.55
N GLU A 289 -21.65 -41.40 -0.69
CA GLU A 289 -22.56 -41.70 -1.81
C GLU A 289 -22.66 -43.21 -2.07
N THR A 290 -21.53 -43.91 -2.02
CA THR A 290 -21.49 -45.36 -2.20
C THR A 290 -22.23 -46.08 -1.07
N ARG A 291 -22.06 -45.65 0.18
CA ARG A 291 -22.81 -46.18 1.33
C ARG A 291 -24.33 -45.97 1.16
N LEU A 292 -24.76 -44.81 0.68
CA LEU A 292 -26.17 -44.54 0.41
C LEU A 292 -26.75 -45.44 -0.69
N ARG A 293 -25.99 -45.66 -1.77
CA ARG A 293 -26.39 -46.58 -2.86
C ARG A 293 -26.52 -48.02 -2.35
N ILE A 294 -25.50 -48.53 -1.64
CA ILE A 294 -25.53 -49.87 -1.05
C ILE A 294 -26.71 -50.01 -0.07
N GLY A 295 -26.92 -49.04 0.81
CA GLY A 295 -28.03 -49.06 1.75
C GLY A 295 -29.40 -49.11 1.06
N SER A 296 -29.55 -48.42 -0.08
CA SER A 296 -30.77 -48.46 -0.89
C SER A 296 -30.98 -49.84 -1.54
N CYS A 297 -29.92 -50.44 -2.09
CA CYS A 297 -29.97 -51.80 -2.65
C CYS A 297 -30.35 -52.85 -1.60
N LEU A 298 -29.76 -52.77 -0.40
CA LEU A 298 -30.06 -53.69 0.70
C LEU A 298 -31.52 -53.58 1.16
N LYS A 299 -32.06 -52.35 1.28
CA LYS A 299 -33.48 -52.14 1.59
C LYS A 299 -34.41 -52.75 0.54
N ALA A 300 -34.06 -52.61 -0.74
CA ALA A 300 -34.84 -53.21 -1.82
C ALA A 300 -34.81 -54.75 -1.78
N ALA A 301 -33.63 -55.32 -1.55
CA ALA A 301 -33.45 -56.77 -1.42
C ALA A 301 -34.21 -57.34 -0.22
N ASP A 302 -34.18 -56.65 0.93
CA ASP A 302 -34.91 -57.06 2.13
C ASP A 302 -36.43 -57.06 1.90
N LYS A 303 -36.95 -56.02 1.24
CA LYS A 303 -38.36 -55.95 0.85
C LYS A 303 -38.76 -57.12 -0.06
N GLU A 304 -37.94 -57.44 -1.07
CA GLU A 304 -38.17 -58.58 -1.96
C GLU A 304 -38.08 -59.93 -1.22
N MET A 305 -37.17 -60.08 -0.26
CA MET A 305 -37.12 -61.29 0.57
C MET A 305 -38.37 -61.42 1.44
N CYS A 306 -38.84 -60.32 2.05
CA CYS A 306 -40.07 -60.31 2.85
C CYS A 306 -41.29 -60.69 2.01
N THR A 307 -41.42 -60.16 0.78
CA THR A 307 -42.53 -60.53 -0.12
C THR A 307 -42.46 -62.01 -0.52
N ARG A 308 -41.27 -62.55 -0.81
CA ARG A 308 -41.08 -63.98 -1.11
C ARG A 308 -41.43 -64.88 0.08
N ARG A 309 -41.04 -64.51 1.29
CA ARG A 309 -41.42 -65.24 2.52
C ARG A 309 -42.94 -65.26 2.69
N ALA A 310 -43.59 -64.10 2.59
CA ALA A 310 -45.05 -64.00 2.69
C ALA A 310 -45.77 -64.87 1.64
N LYS A 311 -45.30 -64.85 0.38
CA LYS A 311 -45.84 -65.72 -0.69
C LYS A 311 -45.66 -67.20 -0.36
N ARG A 312 -44.47 -67.60 0.11
CA ARG A 312 -44.19 -68.98 0.49
C ARG A 312 -45.09 -69.44 1.63
N ASP A 313 -45.25 -68.61 2.66
CA ASP A 313 -46.08 -68.92 3.82
C ASP A 313 -47.56 -69.05 3.41
N GLN A 314 -48.03 -68.20 2.49
CA GLN A 314 -49.36 -68.31 1.88
C GLN A 314 -49.55 -69.61 1.09
N VAL A 315 -48.57 -70.01 0.28
CA VAL A 315 -48.59 -71.29 -0.47
C VAL A 315 -48.62 -72.48 0.49
N THR A 316 -47.85 -72.44 1.59
CA THR A 316 -47.89 -73.48 2.62
C THR A 316 -49.27 -73.60 3.25
N ILE A 317 -49.90 -72.47 3.61
CA ILE A 317 -51.27 -72.47 4.16
C ILE A 317 -52.27 -73.04 3.15
N GLN A 318 -52.20 -72.65 1.88
CA GLN A 318 -53.09 -73.18 0.83
C GLN A 318 -52.89 -74.69 0.63
N LYS A 319 -51.64 -75.16 0.66
CA LYS A 319 -51.31 -76.58 0.55
C LYS A 319 -51.92 -77.39 1.69
N GLU A 320 -51.82 -76.93 2.94
CA GLU A 320 -52.42 -77.64 4.07
C GLU A 320 -53.96 -77.66 3.98
N ARG A 321 -54.60 -76.55 3.60
CA ARG A 321 -56.06 -76.53 3.37
C ARG A 321 -56.50 -77.49 2.27
N LEU A 322 -55.75 -77.58 1.18
CA LEU A 322 -56.04 -78.52 0.08
C LEU A 322 -55.90 -79.96 0.53
N LYS A 323 -54.89 -80.29 1.35
CA LYS A 323 -54.74 -81.62 1.94
C LYS A 323 -55.91 -81.98 2.84
N GLU A 324 -56.32 -81.07 3.72
CA GLU A 324 -57.49 -81.26 4.59
C GLU A 324 -58.75 -81.53 3.76
N ALA A 325 -59.01 -80.70 2.74
CA ALA A 325 -60.15 -80.89 1.84
C ALA A 325 -60.11 -82.23 1.07
N LEU A 326 -58.91 -82.69 0.69
CA LEU A 326 -58.74 -83.99 0.01
C LEU A 326 -59.05 -85.15 0.96
N LEU A 327 -58.57 -85.10 2.20
CA LEU A 327 -58.86 -86.08 3.24
C LEU A 327 -60.36 -86.13 3.56
N ASP A 328 -61.01 -84.98 3.66
CA ASP A 328 -62.47 -84.89 3.87
C ASP A 328 -63.26 -85.39 2.67
N SER A 329 -62.76 -85.23 1.44
CA SER A 329 -63.37 -85.82 0.24
C SER A 329 -63.23 -87.34 0.23
N GLN A 330 -62.05 -87.87 0.55
CA GLN A 330 -61.83 -89.31 0.67
C GLN A 330 -62.72 -89.93 1.73
N ARG A 331 -62.82 -89.32 2.92
CA ARG A 331 -63.73 -89.79 3.97
C ARG A 331 -65.19 -89.84 3.50
N ARG A 332 -65.65 -88.81 2.78
CA ARG A 332 -67.02 -88.78 2.22
C ARG A 332 -67.24 -89.81 1.11
N GLU A 333 -66.22 -90.12 0.31
CA GLU A 333 -66.28 -91.18 -0.70
C GLU A 333 -66.31 -92.58 -0.06
N ASP A 334 -65.57 -92.78 1.02
CA ASP A 334 -65.56 -94.03 1.78
C ASP A 334 -66.92 -94.26 2.48
N GLU A 335 -67.52 -93.21 3.05
CA GLU A 335 -68.86 -93.23 3.66
C GLU A 335 -70.00 -93.46 2.64
N GLN A 336 -69.79 -93.20 1.34
CA GLN A 336 -70.76 -93.46 0.28
C GLN A 336 -70.62 -94.86 -0.35
N ARG A 337 -69.60 -95.63 0.02
CA ARG A 337 -69.37 -97.00 -0.47
C ARG A 337 -69.79 -98.10 0.51
N GLU A 338 -70.15 -97.74 1.75
CA GLU A 338 -70.93 -98.58 2.68
C GLU A 338 -72.43 -98.45 2.41
#